data_AF-A0A520A5Q7-F1
#
_entry.id   AF-A0A520A5Q7-F1
#
_cell.length_a   1.000
_cell.length_b   1.000
_cell.length_c   1.000
_cell.angle_alpha   90.00
_cell.angle_beta   90.00
_cell.angle_gamma   90.00
#
_symmetry.space_group_name_H-M   'P 1'
#
loop_
_entity.id
_entity.type
_entity.pdbx_description
1 polymer ?
#
loop_
_entity_poly.entity_id
_entity_poly.type
_entity_poly.pdbx_seq_one_letter_code
_entity_poly.pdbx_strand_id
1 'polypeptide(L)'
;MKQNIEADIEAIGRIEAVDSILEIICRTTGMGFAAVARVTDTSWVACAVRDEINFGLLPGGELTLETTICHEIRQNHKSVIID
;
A
#
# COMPACT_ATOMS: atom_id res chain seq x y z
N MET A 1 -4.81 0.23 21.24
CA MET A 1 -5.91 -0.50 20.57
C MET A 1 -5.35 -1.01 19.25
N LYS A 2 -4.85 -2.25 19.20
CA LYS A 2 -4.41 -2.91 17.95
C LYS A 2 -5.68 -3.06 17.10
N GLN A 3 -6.02 -2.04 16.32
CA GLN A 3 -7.07 -2.18 15.31
C GLN A 3 -6.63 -3.32 14.39
N ASN A 4 -7.55 -4.22 14.08
CA ASN A 4 -7.25 -5.57 13.64
C ASN A 4 -6.68 -5.55 12.21
N ILE A 5 -5.36 -5.39 12.08
CA ILE A 5 -4.64 -5.30 10.79
C ILE A 5 -4.99 -6.49 9.90
N GLU A 6 -5.11 -7.69 10.49
CA GLU A 6 -5.55 -8.89 9.78
C GLU A 6 -6.95 -8.74 9.18
N ALA A 7 -7.89 -8.13 9.91
CA ALA A 7 -9.24 -7.89 9.40
C ALA A 7 -9.24 -6.87 8.25
N ASP A 8 -8.36 -5.87 8.28
CA ASP A 8 -8.20 -4.92 7.18
C ASP A 8 -7.59 -5.58 5.95
N ILE A 9 -6.56 -6.42 6.13
CA ILE A 9 -5.95 -7.20 5.03
C ILE A 9 -7.00 -8.10 4.41
N GLU A 10 -7.77 -8.84 5.22
CA GLU A 10 -8.86 -9.68 4.70
C GLU A 10 -9.96 -8.86 4.01
N ALA A 11 -10.36 -7.72 4.58
CA ALA A 11 -11.40 -6.89 4.01
C ALA A 11 -10.98 -6.37 2.63
N ILE A 12 -9.74 -5.87 2.50
CA ILE A 12 -9.19 -5.39 1.23
C ILE A 12 -9.00 -6.55 0.25
N GLY A 13 -8.49 -7.70 0.71
CA GLY A 13 -8.27 -8.88 -0.11
C GLY A 13 -9.55 -9.48 -0.70
N ARG A 14 -10.72 -9.24 -0.09
CA ARG A 14 -12.03 -9.66 -0.62
C ARG A 14 -12.59 -8.72 -1.70
N ILE A 15 -11.99 -7.55 -1.91
CA ILE A 15 -12.45 -6.59 -2.92
C ILE A 15 -11.77 -6.94 -4.24
N GLU A 16 -12.47 -7.68 -5.11
CA GLU A 16 -11.94 -8.08 -6.44
C GLU A 16 -11.42 -6.89 -7.27
N ALA A 17 -12.07 -5.72 -7.14
CA ALA A 17 -11.66 -4.51 -7.84
C ALA A 17 -10.25 -4.03 -7.45
N VAL A 18 -9.74 -4.34 -6.26
CA VAL A 18 -8.41 -3.90 -5.81
C VAL A 18 -7.31 -4.49 -6.68
N ASP A 19 -7.39 -5.79 -6.99
CA ASP A 19 -6.39 -6.44 -7.85
C ASP A 19 -6.38 -5.83 -9.27
N SER A 20 -7.57 -5.61 -9.83
CA SER A 20 -7.72 -4.95 -11.14
C SER A 20 -7.17 -3.52 -11.14
N ILE A 21 -7.41 -2.75 -10.08
CA ILE A 21 -6.89 -1.38 -9.95
C ILE A 21 -5.36 -1.39 -9.88
N LEU A 22 -4.77 -2.27 -9.06
CA LEU A 22 -3.32 -2.36 -8.93
C LEU A 22 -2.65 -2.77 -10.25
N GLU A 23 -3.24 -3.73 -10.97
CA GLU A 23 -2.78 -4.10 -12.31
C GLU A 23 -2.85 -2.92 -13.30
N ILE A 24 -3.98 -2.19 -13.32
CA ILE A 24 -4.14 -1.03 -14.21
C ILE A 24 -3.10 0.04 -13.87
N ILE A 25 -2.84 0.30 -12.59
CA ILE A 25 -1.80 1.25 -12.16
C ILE A 25 -0.44 0.82 -12.71
N CYS A 26 0.01 -0.41 -12.44
CA CYS A 26 1.28 -0.92 -12.96
C CYS A 26 1.39 -0.78 -14.48
N ARG A 27 0.36 -1.18 -15.22
CA ARG A 27 0.35 -1.12 -16.69
C ARG A 27 0.34 0.31 -17.24
N THR A 28 -0.37 1.22 -16.60
CA THR A 28 -0.55 2.61 -17.10
C THR A 28 0.61 3.52 -16.72
N THR A 29 1.22 3.32 -15.56
CA THR A 29 2.37 4.10 -15.11
C THR A 29 3.71 3.49 -15.53
N GLY A 30 3.72 2.21 -15.89
CA GLY A 30 4.95 1.44 -16.10
C GLY A 30 5.65 1.06 -14.78
N MET A 31 5.02 1.31 -13.64
CA MET A 31 5.56 0.93 -12.34
C MET A 31 5.51 -0.58 -12.17
N GLY A 32 6.64 -1.17 -11.77
CA GLY A 32 6.74 -2.60 -11.47
C GLY A 32 6.16 -3.02 -10.12
N PHE A 33 5.65 -2.09 -9.32
CA PHE A 33 5.12 -2.36 -7.99
C PHE A 33 3.99 -1.38 -7.66
N ALA A 34 2.88 -1.89 -7.12
CA ALA A 34 1.79 -1.10 -6.57
C ALA A 34 1.19 -1.80 -5.35
N ALA A 35 0.79 -1.03 -4.33
CA ALA A 35 0.21 -1.60 -3.12
C ALA A 35 -0.90 -0.72 -2.53
N VAL A 36 -1.90 -1.37 -1.94
CA VAL A 36 -2.82 -0.74 -1.00
C VAL A 36 -2.25 -0.95 0.40
N ALA A 37 -2.13 0.13 1.17
CA ALA A 37 -1.55 0.06 2.51
C ALA A 37 -2.44 0.71 3.55
N ARG A 38 -2.48 0.08 4.73
CA ARG A 38 -2.99 0.71 5.95
C ARG A 38 -1.86 1.50 6.59
N VAL A 39 -2.07 2.80 6.74
CA VAL A 39 -1.10 3.73 7.33
C VAL A 39 -1.65 4.29 8.63
N THR A 40 -0.87 4.19 9.70
CA THR A 40 -1.13 4.79 11.02
C THR A 40 0.01 5.75 11.38
N ASP A 41 -0.04 6.37 12.56
CA ASP A 41 1.04 7.26 13.03
C ASP A 41 2.41 6.57 13.10
N THR A 42 2.43 5.24 13.29
CA THR A 42 3.66 4.50 13.58
C THR A 42 3.84 3.24 12.74
N SER A 43 2.90 2.91 11.87
CA SER A 43 2.95 1.66 11.10
C SER A 43 2.38 1.85 9.69
N TRP A 44 3.05 1.24 8.72
CA TRP A 44 2.59 1.05 7.36
C TRP A 44 2.53 -0.46 7.12
N VAL A 45 1.37 -0.96 6.71
CA VAL A 45 1.16 -2.38 6.43
C VAL A 45 0.54 -2.53 5.06
N ALA A 46 1.12 -3.38 4.21
CA ALA A 46 0.52 -3.73 2.94
C ALA A 46 -0.75 -4.57 3.14
N CYS A 47 -1.88 -4.13 2.60
CA CYS A 47 -3.13 -4.89 2.58
C CYS A 47 -3.30 -5.68 1.28
N ALA A 48 -2.83 -5.13 0.16
CA ALA A 48 -2.78 -5.80 -1.13
C ALA A 48 -1.54 -5.31 -1.89
N VAL A 49 -0.92 -6.21 -2.67
CA VAL A 49 0.32 -5.92 -3.39
C VAL A 49 0.25 -6.53 -4.78
N ARG A 50 0.64 -5.74 -5.77
CA ARG A 50 1.01 -6.19 -7.12
C ARG A 50 2.50 -5.93 -7.29
N ASP A 51 3.27 -7.01 -7.40
CA ASP A 51 4.73 -6.95 -7.50
C ASP A 51 5.18 -7.68 -8.77
N GLU A 52 5.51 -6.90 -9.80
CA GLU A 52 5.96 -7.39 -11.11
C GLU A 52 7.51 -7.37 -11.22
N ILE A 53 8.19 -6.81 -10.22
CA ILE A 53 9.67 -6.71 -10.17
C ILE A 53 10.30 -7.66 -9.15
N ASN A 54 9.49 -8.44 -8.43
CA ASN A 54 9.93 -9.30 -7.33
C ASN A 54 10.62 -8.50 -6.21
N PHE A 55 10.06 -7.35 -5.86
CA PHE A 55 10.44 -6.57 -4.68
C PHE A 55 10.35 -7.41 -3.38
N GLY A 56 9.43 -8.39 -3.35
CA GLY A 56 9.33 -9.37 -2.27
C GLY A 56 8.45 -8.96 -1.09
N LEU A 57 7.69 -7.87 -1.23
CA LEU A 57 6.72 -7.45 -0.22
C LEU A 57 5.40 -8.19 -0.42
N LEU A 58 4.89 -8.81 0.65
CA LEU A 58 3.62 -9.53 0.64
C LEU A 58 2.56 -8.76 1.43
N PRO A 59 1.26 -9.05 1.22
CA PRO A 59 0.21 -8.60 2.14
C PRO A 59 0.55 -9.00 3.59
N GLY A 60 0.37 -8.06 4.53
CA GLY A 60 0.82 -8.16 5.92
C GLY A 60 2.27 -7.73 6.14
N GLY A 61 3.04 -7.52 5.07
CA GLY A 61 4.38 -6.96 5.13
C GLY A 61 4.35 -5.51 5.60
N GLU A 62 5.28 -5.16 6.47
CA GLU A 62 5.47 -3.81 6.97
C GLU A 62 6.63 -3.12 6.24
N LEU A 63 6.48 -1.83 6.00
CA LEU A 63 7.59 -0.96 5.60
C LEU A 63 7.85 0.03 6.72
N THR A 64 9.13 0.24 7.03
CA THR A 64 9.51 1.29 7.98
C THR A 64 9.06 2.62 7.41
N LEU A 65 8.20 3.31 8.15
CA LEU A 65 7.81 4.68 7.87
C LEU A 65 9.05 5.57 7.98
N GLU A 66 9.77 5.82 6.88
CA GLU A 66 10.63 6.99 6.83
C GLU A 66 9.71 8.20 7.00
N THR A 67 9.88 8.89 8.13
CA THR A 67 8.88 9.70 8.84
C THR A 67 8.30 10.89 8.07
N THR A 68 8.75 11.12 6.83
CA THR A 68 8.41 12.30 6.04
C THR A 68 7.30 12.01 5.03
N ILE A 69 7.39 10.91 4.26
CA ILE A 69 6.49 10.68 3.11
C ILE A 69 5.06 10.32 3.55
N CYS A 70 4.93 9.34 4.45
CA CYS A 70 3.60 8.89 4.88
C CYS A 70 2.91 9.88 5.80
N HIS A 71 3.69 10.65 6.57
CA HIS A 71 3.16 11.74 7.39
C HIS A 71 2.60 12.86 6.50
N GLU A 72 3.32 13.23 5.44
CA GLU A 72 2.86 14.21 4.45
C GLU A 72 1.61 13.76 3.70
N ILE A 73 1.54 12.50 3.23
CA ILE A 73 0.36 11.96 2.54
C ILE A 73 -0.87 12.03 3.46
N ARG A 74 -0.73 11.62 4.72
CA ARG A 74 -1.85 11.64 5.67
C ARG A 74 -2.26 13.04 6.09
N GLN A 75 -1.32 13.98 6.27
CA GLN A 75 -1.68 15.35 6.67
C GLN A 75 -2.24 16.17 5.51
N ASN A 76 -1.66 16.03 4.32
CA ASN A 76 -1.97 16.91 3.21
C ASN A 76 -2.97 16.30 2.22
N HIS A 77 -3.23 14.98 2.30
CA HIS A 77 -4.06 14.23 1.33
C HIS A 77 -3.63 14.49 -0.13
N LYS A 78 -2.34 14.81 -0.33
CA LYS A 78 -1.73 15.08 -1.63
C LYS A 78 -0.82 13.92 -2.00
N SER A 79 -0.82 13.57 -3.28
CA SER A 79 0.15 12.62 -3.84
C SER A 79 1.56 13.15 -3.65
N VAL A 80 2.43 12.36 -3.04
CA VAL A 80 3.88 12.60 -3.04
C VAL A 80 4.45 11.88 -4.27
N ILE A 81 5.11 12.63 -5.14
CA ILE A 81 5.74 12.11 -6.37
C ILE A 81 7.24 12.33 -6.22
N ILE A 82 8.02 11.28 -6.37
CA ILE A 82 9.48 11.32 -6.36
C ILE A 82 9.93 11.08 -7.82
N ASP A 83 10.71 12.01 -8.36
CA ASP A 83 11.35 11.94 -9.70
C ASP A 83 12.81 11.50 -9.54
#